data_AF-A0A973HXM7-F1
#
_entry.id   AF-A0A973HXM7-F1
#
_cell.length_a   1.000
_cell.length_b   1.000
_cell.length_c   1.000
_cell.angle_alpha   90.00
_cell.angle_beta   90.00
_cell.angle_gamma   90.00
#
_symmetry.space_group_name_H-M   'P 1'
#
loop_
_entity.id
_entity.type
_entity.pdbx_description
1 polymer ?
#
loop_
_entity_poly.entity_id
_entity_poly.type
_entity_poly.pdbx_seq_one_letter_code
_entity_poly.pdbx_strand_id
1 'polypeptide(L)' 'AELSGKKVALYGLGDQFGYGDFFIDAVGWLHEIIQPMGADIKGYWPVNGYEFTESRALSPCRTYFYVLVMNIFFG' A
#
# COMPACT_ATOMS: atom_id res chain seq x y z
N ALA A 1 -8.66 -17.67 -3.90
CA ALA A 1 -9.84 -17.37 -3.07
C ALA A 1 -10.87 -16.65 -3.94
N GLU A 2 -12.16 -16.81 -3.68
CA GLU A 2 -13.21 -16.00 -4.31
C GLU A 2 -13.26 -14.66 -3.55
N LEU A 3 -13.05 -13.54 -4.24
CA LEU A 3 -12.98 -12.20 -3.63
C LEU A 3 -13.97 -11.21 -4.26
N SER A 4 -14.73 -11.61 -5.27
CA SER A 4 -15.65 -10.73 -5.98
C SER A 4 -16.73 -10.20 -5.03
N GLY A 5 -16.86 -8.87 -4.98
CA GLY A 5 -17.80 -8.18 -4.10
C GLY A 5 -17.46 -8.26 -2.61
N LYS A 6 -16.35 -8.90 -2.21
CA LYS A 6 -15.91 -8.91 -0.81
C LYS A 6 -15.21 -7.61 -0.49
N LYS A 7 -15.52 -7.05 0.69
CA LYS A 7 -14.81 -5.90 1.24
C LYS A 7 -13.46 -6.36 1.76
N VAL A 8 -12.38 -5.77 1.24
CA VAL A 8 -11.01 -6.08 1.64
C VAL A 8 -10.31 -4.79 2.04
N ALA A 9 -9.56 -4.83 3.15
CA ALA A 9 -8.65 -3.76 3.53
C ALA A 9 -7.26 -4.36 3.69
N LEU A 10 -6.25 -3.65 3.20
CA LEU A 10 -4.85 -4.04 3.29
C LEU A 10 -4.11 -3.06 4.21
N TYR A 11 -3.20 -3.57 5.01
CA TYR A 11 -2.26 -2.77 5.78
C TYR A 11 -0.85 -3.31 5.61
N GLY A 12 0.13 -2.42 5.60
CA GLY A 12 1.54 -2.72 5.39
C GLY A 12 2.43 -2.04 6.42
N LEU A 13 3.50 -2.74 6.76
CA LEU A 13 4.61 -2.23 7.57
C LEU A 13 5.79 -1.98 6.63
N GLY A 14 6.46 -0.85 6.80
CA GLY A 14 7.65 -0.52 6.03
C GLY A 14 8.61 0.34 6.81
N ASP A 15 9.88 0.32 6.40
CA ASP A 15 10.91 1.24 6.86
C ASP A 15 11.25 2.18 5.71
N GLN A 16 10.82 3.43 5.84
CA GLN A 16 10.95 4.43 4.78
C GLN A 16 12.39 4.93 4.61
N PHE A 17 13.22 4.84 5.65
CA PHE A 17 14.60 5.33 5.61
C PHE A 17 15.56 4.24 5.15
N GLY A 18 15.37 3.01 5.60
CA GLY A 18 16.18 1.86 5.18
C GLY A 18 15.83 1.34 3.79
N TYR A 19 14.58 1.49 3.34
CA TYR A 19 14.06 0.90 2.11
C TYR A 19 13.20 1.87 1.29
N GLY A 20 13.57 3.15 1.24
CA GLY A 20 12.80 4.19 0.54
C GLY A 20 12.54 3.95 -0.95
N ASP A 21 13.38 3.17 -1.63
CA ASP A 21 13.19 2.80 -3.05
C ASP A 21 12.20 1.63 -3.25
N PHE A 22 11.88 0.90 -2.17
CA PHE A 22 11.03 -0.29 -2.17
C PHE A 22 9.98 -0.23 -1.06
N PHE A 23 9.59 1.00 -0.68
CA PHE A 23 8.77 1.22 0.50
C PHE A 23 7.43 0.48 0.33
N ILE A 24 7.11 -0.42 1.25
CA ILE A 24 5.86 -1.22 1.29
C ILE A 24 5.48 -1.96 -0.01
N ASP A 25 6.47 -2.28 -0.86
CA ASP A 25 6.27 -2.92 -2.17
C ASP A 25 5.45 -4.22 -2.11
N ALA A 26 5.69 -5.03 -1.07
CA ALA A 26 5.02 -6.33 -0.91
C ALA A 26 3.50 -6.20 -0.84
N VAL A 27 2.99 -5.16 -0.18
CA VAL A 27 1.53 -4.96 -0.04
C VAL A 27 0.95 -4.29 -1.29
N GLY A 28 1.74 -3.47 -1.98
CA GLY A 28 1.41 -3.00 -3.33
C GLY A 28 1.22 -4.17 -4.30
N TRP A 29 2.11 -5.16 -4.25
CA TRP A 29 2.00 -6.36 -5.07
C TRP A 29 0.75 -7.19 -4.72
N LEU A 30 0.42 -7.30 -3.43
CA LEU A 30 -0.82 -7.95 -3.00
C LEU A 30 -2.06 -7.23 -3.57
N HIS A 31 -2.08 -5.90 -3.55
CA HIS A 31 -3.15 -5.10 -4.13
C HIS A 31 -3.32 -5.39 -5.64
N GLU A 32 -2.23 -5.42 -6.40
CA GLU A 32 -2.24 -5.74 -7.84
C GLU A 32 -2.84 -7.12 -8.15
N ILE A 33 -2.63 -8.09 -7.25
CA ILE A 33 -3.18 -9.44 -7.41
C ILE A 33 -4.68 -9.46 -7.10
N ILE A 34 -5.12 -8.80 -6.03
CA ILE A 34 -6.51 -8.91 -5.55
C ILE A 34 -7.49 -7.97 -6.28
N GLN A 35 -7.03 -6.83 -6.79
CA GLN A 35 -7.86 -5.87 -7.51
C GLN A 35 -8.57 -6.48 -8.72
N PRO A 36 -7.89 -7.21 -9.64
CA PRO A 36 -8.56 -7.83 -10.78
C PRO A 36 -9.50 -8.99 -10.40
N MET A 37 -9.48 -9.47 -9.16
CA MET A 37 -10.38 -10.52 -8.67
C MET A 37 -11.78 -10.00 -8.27
N GLY A 38 -12.05 -8.69 -8.46
CA GLY A 38 -13.35 -8.07 -8.17
C GLY A 38 -13.55 -7.71 -6.69
N ALA A 39 -12.48 -7.66 -5.89
CA ALA A 39 -12.54 -7.21 -4.51
C ALA A 39 -12.96 -5.75 -4.41
N ASP A 40 -13.84 -5.43 -3.45
CA ASP A 40 -14.17 -4.05 -3.06
C ASP A 40 -13.13 -3.56 -2.04
N ILE A 41 -12.00 -3.06 -2.54
CA ILE A 41 -10.88 -2.64 -1.72
C ILE A 41 -11.17 -1.29 -1.05
N LYS A 42 -10.99 -1.22 0.26
CA LYS A 42 -11.16 -0.04 1.10
C LYS A 42 -9.86 0.31 1.83
N GLY A 43 -9.79 1.53 2.34
CA GLY A 43 -8.71 1.95 3.24
C GLY A 43 -7.45 2.45 2.52
N TYR A 44 -7.61 3.14 1.40
CA TYR A 44 -6.51 3.90 0.79
C TYR A 44 -6.03 4.99 1.75
N TRP A 45 -4.73 5.23 1.75
CA TRP A 45 -4.08 6.04 2.78
C TRP A 45 -3.26 7.18 2.15
N PRO A 46 -3.34 8.43 2.66
CA PRO A 46 -2.57 9.53 2.10
C PRO A 46 -1.06 9.28 2.23
N VAL A 47 -0.29 9.78 1.25
CA VAL A 47 1.18 9.74 1.28
C VAL A 47 1.79 10.81 2.20
N ASN A 48 0.98 11.74 2.69
CA ASN A 48 1.45 12.83 3.53
C ASN A 48 2.07 12.28 4.83
N GLY A 49 3.26 12.77 5.17
CA GLY A 49 4.00 12.35 6.37
C GLY A 49 4.96 11.18 6.15
N TYR A 50 5.12 10.70 4.92
CA TYR A 50 6.12 9.69 4.56
C TYR A 50 7.19 10.29 3.65
N GLU A 51 8.44 9.87 3.85
CA GLU A 51 9.60 10.22 3.03
C GLU A 51 10.16 8.95 2.39
N PHE A 52 10.00 8.81 1.08
CA PHE A 52 10.42 7.65 0.30
C PHE A 52 10.67 8.07 -1.15
N THR A 53 11.43 7.26 -1.89
CA THR A 53 11.70 7.50 -3.32
C THR A 53 10.59 6.89 -4.17
N GLU A 54 10.30 5.60 -3.97
CA GLU A 54 9.33 4.84 -4.74
C GLU A 54 8.62 3.78 -3.91
N SER A 55 7.44 3.38 -4.41
CA SER A 55 6.63 2.33 -3.81
C SER A 55 5.68 1.75 -4.86
N ARG A 56 5.58 0.42 -4.95
CA ARG A 56 4.53 -0.26 -5.73
C ARG A 56 3.13 -0.08 -5.14
N ALA A 57 3.03 0.30 -3.87
CA ALA A 57 1.74 0.60 -3.27
C ALA A 57 1.24 2.01 -3.62
N LEU A 58 2.04 2.83 -4.30
CA LEU A 58 1.73 4.22 -4.65
C LEU A 58 0.75 4.30 -5.82
N SER A 59 -0.22 5.20 -5.71
CA SER A 59 -1.12 5.49 -6.82
C SER A 59 -0.42 6.20 -7.99
N PRO A 60 -0.92 6.08 -9.24
CA PRO A 60 -0.35 6.78 -10.40
C PRO A 60 -0.28 8.30 -10.22
N CYS A 61 -1.22 8.89 -9.47
CA CYS A 61 -1.22 10.32 -9.15
C CYS A 61 -0.35 10.68 -7.93
N ARG A 62 0.30 9.69 -7.29
CA ARG A 62 1.22 9.82 -6.16
C ARG A 62 0.63 10.54 -4.94
N THR A 63 -0.69 10.47 -4.74
CA THR A 63 -1.38 11.14 -3.62
C THR A 63 -1.82 10.21 -2.51
N TYR A 64 -1.87 8.90 -2.77
CA TYR A 64 -2.26 7.90 -1.79
C TYR A 64 -1.59 6.55 -2.07
N PHE A 65 -1.48 5.74 -1.03
CA PHE A 65 -1.19 4.32 -1.10
C PHE A 65 -2.48 3.52 -1.19
N TYR A 66 -2.45 2.39 -1.90
CA TYR A 66 -3.57 1.46 -1.98
C TYR A 66 -3.88 0.69 -0.68
N VAL A 67 -3.11 0.97 0.37
CA VAL A 67 -3.05 0.22 1.63
C VAL A 67 -2.86 1.20 2.79
N LEU A 68 -3.29 0.83 3.99
CA LEU A 68 -2.89 1.55 5.21
C LEU A 68 -1.40 1.32 5.47
N VAL A 69 -0.67 2.38 5.81
CA VAL A 69 0.78 2.31 5.99
C VAL A 69 1.15 2.60 7.44
N MET A 70 1.89 1.70 8.06
CA MET A 70 2.59 1.96 9.31
C MET A 70 4.10 1.97 9.05
N ASN A 71 4.72 3.13 9.29
CA ASN A 71 6.17 3.21 9.34
C ASN A 71 6.66 2.61 10.65
N ILE A 72 7.66 1.74 10.60
CA ILE A 72 8.22 1.09 11.79
C ILE A 72 9.42 1.84 12.38
N PHE A 73 9.87 2.91 11.73
CA PHE A 73 10.90 3.77 12.29
C PHE A 73 10.33 4.68 13.40
N PHE A 74 10.84 4.51 14.61
CA PHE A 74 10.61 5.39 15.76
C PHE A 74 11.94 6.07 16.08
N GLY A 75 12.17 7.27 15.54
CA GLY A 75 13.38 8.05 15.79
C GLY A 75 13.11 9.53 15.61
#